data_AF-A0A8R2NQP8-F1
#
_entry.id   AF-A0A8R2NQP8-F1
#
_cell.length_a   1.000
_cell.length_b   1.000
_cell.length_c   1.000
_cell.angle_alpha   90.00
_cell.angle_beta   90.00
_cell.angle_gamma   90.00
#
_symmetry.space_group_name_H-M   'P 1'
#
loop_
_entity.id
_entity.type
_entity.pdbx_description
1 polymer ?
#
loop_
_entity_poly.entity_id
_entity_poly.type
_entity_poly.pdbx_seq_one_letter_code
_entity_poly.pdbx_strand_id
1 'polypeptide(L)'
;MKITSPQWLQIPNSNLPNGVGTNLFKKQTSDLDKGLVASYKVSLLVAKNSKPHSIGETLILPALKEIIDTMQGEGTSNKMIKSIPLSNDTVSKRIDKMADDIENKLINYLRENNFALQIDESTMKDNKAILLAYVRFINERKEIVEELLFATITEFLSSSVYGAP
;
A
#
# COMPACT_ATOMS: atom_id res chain seq x y z
N MET A 1 13.59 10.98 -12.06
CA MET A 1 12.19 10.49 -12.02
C MET A 1 11.52 11.08 -10.78
N LYS A 2 10.68 12.11 -10.94
CA LYS A 2 10.02 12.78 -9.80
C LYS A 2 8.61 12.19 -9.67
N ILE A 3 8.39 11.41 -8.62
CA ILE A 3 7.04 10.98 -8.24
C ILE A 3 6.38 12.18 -7.57
N THR A 4 5.59 12.95 -8.31
CA THR A 4 4.75 13.99 -7.71
C THR A 4 3.57 13.34 -6.99
N SER A 5 3.29 13.78 -5.77
CA SER A 5 2.21 13.25 -4.93
C SER A 5 0.83 13.37 -5.60
N PRO A 6 -0.06 12.37 -5.45
CA PRO A 6 -1.41 12.41 -6.02
C PRO A 6 -2.30 13.51 -5.42
N GLN A 7 -3.20 14.04 -6.24
CA GLN A 7 -4.08 15.19 -5.96
C GLN A 7 -5.12 14.96 -4.83
N TRP A 8 -5.36 13.71 -4.44
CA TRP A 8 -6.29 13.36 -3.34
C TRP A 8 -5.73 13.62 -1.93
N LEU A 9 -4.51 14.15 -1.81
CA LEU A 9 -3.94 14.61 -0.54
C LEU A 9 -4.49 15.96 -0.05
N GLN A 10 -5.47 16.54 -0.74
CA GLN A 10 -6.16 17.79 -0.36
C GLN A 10 -7.63 17.48 -0.01
N ILE A 11 -7.94 17.39 1.29
CA ILE A 11 -9.31 17.18 1.79
C ILE A 11 -9.98 18.56 1.97
N PRO A 12 -11.23 18.79 1.48
CA PRO A 12 -11.96 20.02 1.77
C PRO A 12 -12.55 20.00 3.19
N ASN A 13 -12.40 21.10 3.92
CA ASN A 13 -13.08 21.32 5.20
C ASN A 13 -14.59 21.49 4.97
N SER A 14 -15.42 20.55 5.44
CA SER A 14 -16.87 20.74 5.53
C SER A 14 -17.34 20.70 7.00
N ASN A 15 -17.88 21.83 7.44
CA ASN A 15 -18.52 22.06 8.74
C ASN A 15 -19.76 21.16 8.92
N LEU A 16 -19.94 20.58 10.12
CA LEU A 16 -21.19 19.93 10.54
C LEU A 16 -21.62 20.38 11.95
N PRO A 17 -22.94 20.46 12.23
CA PRO A 17 -23.51 21.31 13.29
C PRO A 17 -23.48 20.67 14.69
N ASN A 18 -23.55 21.55 15.68
CA ASN A 18 -23.48 21.27 17.11
C ASN A 18 -24.77 20.61 17.63
N GLY A 19 -24.61 19.48 18.34
CA GLY A 19 -25.65 18.81 19.11
C GLY A 19 -25.03 18.19 20.38
N VAL A 20 -25.58 18.58 21.53
CA VAL A 20 -25.04 18.42 22.88
C VAL A 20 -25.16 16.96 23.37
N GLY A 21 -24.07 16.40 23.93
CA GLY A 21 -24.10 15.12 24.68
C GLY A 21 -23.06 14.03 24.36
N THR A 22 -21.92 14.31 23.68
CA THR A 22 -21.05 13.22 23.13
C THR A 22 -19.53 13.37 23.36
N ASN A 23 -19.08 14.23 24.26
CA ASN A 23 -17.65 14.62 24.34
C ASN A 23 -16.66 13.48 24.67
N LEU A 24 -17.10 12.40 25.33
CA LEU A 24 -16.22 11.27 25.67
C LEU A 24 -15.99 10.32 24.47
N PHE A 25 -17.04 10.03 23.71
CA PHE A 25 -16.97 9.14 22.52
C PHE A 25 -16.46 9.87 21.27
N LYS A 26 -16.68 11.19 21.13
CA LYS A 26 -16.13 11.99 20.03
C LYS A 26 -14.60 12.15 20.11
N LYS A 27 -14.06 12.30 21.33
CA LYS A 27 -12.61 12.49 21.50
C LYS A 27 -11.83 11.21 21.20
N GLN A 28 -12.39 10.07 21.59
CA GLN A 28 -11.77 8.75 21.38
C GLN A 28 -11.77 8.35 19.90
N THR A 29 -12.84 8.66 19.16
CA THR A 29 -12.92 8.45 17.70
C THR A 29 -11.96 9.36 16.94
N SER A 30 -11.84 10.65 17.32
CA SER A 30 -10.93 11.58 16.63
C SER A 30 -9.43 11.26 16.78
N ASP A 31 -9.02 10.71 17.92
CA ASP A 31 -7.62 10.30 18.15
C ASP A 31 -7.34 8.94 17.45
N LEU A 32 -8.33 8.03 17.42
CA LEU A 32 -8.25 6.76 16.69
C LEU A 32 -8.12 7.01 15.17
N ASP A 33 -8.85 8.00 14.65
CA ASP A 33 -8.80 8.40 13.25
C ASP A 33 -7.41 8.89 12.86
N LYS A 34 -6.75 9.69 13.70
CA LYS A 34 -5.38 10.16 13.47
C LYS A 34 -4.36 9.03 13.51
N GLY A 35 -4.48 8.12 14.49
CA GLY A 35 -3.63 6.95 14.62
C GLY A 35 -3.72 6.03 13.40
N LEU A 36 -4.96 5.78 12.93
CA LEU A 36 -5.22 4.99 11.73
C LEU A 36 -4.61 5.65 10.47
N VAL A 37 -4.83 6.94 10.28
CA VAL A 37 -4.25 7.70 9.15
C VAL A 37 -2.72 7.67 9.17
N ALA A 38 -2.11 7.91 10.34
CA ALA A 38 -0.65 7.80 10.50
C ALA A 38 -0.18 6.39 10.12
N SER A 39 -0.94 5.38 10.50
CA SER A 39 -0.60 4.00 10.24
C SER A 39 -0.63 3.64 8.75
N TYR A 40 -1.64 4.09 7.99
CA TYR A 40 -1.64 3.95 6.52
C TYR A 40 -0.47 4.69 5.86
N LYS A 41 -0.17 5.91 6.32
CA LYS A 41 0.95 6.70 5.78
C LYS A 41 2.30 5.99 5.99
N VAL A 42 2.52 5.43 7.18
CA VAL A 42 3.73 4.65 7.46
C VAL A 42 3.76 3.38 6.63
N SER A 43 2.67 2.61 6.57
CA SER A 43 2.58 1.42 5.70
C SER A 43 2.91 1.73 4.23
N LEU A 44 2.44 2.87 3.72
CA LEU A 44 2.76 3.33 2.37
C LEU A 44 4.27 3.62 2.19
N LEU A 45 4.91 4.23 3.19
CA LEU A 45 6.36 4.45 3.18
C LEU A 45 7.13 3.14 3.23
N VAL A 46 6.67 2.17 4.02
CA VAL A 46 7.28 0.82 4.09
C VAL A 46 7.25 0.15 2.72
N ALA A 47 6.08 0.13 2.05
CA ALA A 47 5.94 -0.43 0.71
C ALA A 47 6.80 0.31 -0.33
N LYS A 48 6.75 1.65 -0.35
CA LYS A 48 7.50 2.46 -1.32
C LYS A 48 9.02 2.30 -1.23
N ASN A 49 9.53 1.98 -0.05
CA ASN A 49 10.96 1.77 0.17
C ASN A 49 11.34 0.28 0.15
N SER A 50 10.43 -0.60 -0.30
CA SER A 50 10.60 -2.06 -0.35
C SER A 50 11.14 -2.63 0.95
N LYS A 51 10.60 -2.17 2.09
CA LYS A 51 10.99 -2.64 3.42
C LYS A 51 10.06 -3.76 3.90
N PRO A 52 10.56 -4.71 4.72
CA PRO A 52 9.72 -5.75 5.29
C PRO A 52 8.65 -5.14 6.21
N HIS A 53 7.47 -5.75 6.25
CA HIS A 53 6.35 -5.27 7.08
C HIS A 53 6.68 -5.24 8.58
N SER A 54 7.60 -6.11 9.02
CA SER A 54 8.10 -6.16 10.39
C SER A 54 8.85 -4.89 10.83
N ILE A 55 9.24 -4.01 9.91
CA ILE A 55 9.94 -2.76 10.25
C ILE A 55 9.13 -1.84 11.17
N GLY A 56 7.79 -1.96 11.12
CA GLY A 56 6.87 -1.23 12.00
C GLY A 56 7.16 -1.52 13.48
N GLU A 57 7.19 -2.79 13.86
CA GLU A 57 7.41 -3.22 15.25
C GLU A 57 8.89 -3.22 15.64
N THR A 58 9.76 -3.63 14.71
CA THR A 58 11.19 -3.85 15.02
C THR A 58 12.00 -2.57 15.10
N LEU A 59 11.57 -1.48 14.44
CA LEU A 59 12.34 -0.23 14.40
C LEU A 59 11.48 1.01 14.59
N ILE A 60 10.37 1.15 13.88
CA ILE A 60 9.61 2.41 13.86
C ILE A 60 8.98 2.70 15.23
N LEU A 61 8.29 1.73 15.84
CA LEU A 61 7.69 1.90 17.16
C LEU A 61 8.75 2.11 18.27
N PRO A 62 9.85 1.35 18.35
CA PRO A 62 10.94 1.61 19.30
C PRO A 62 11.58 3.00 19.11
N ALA A 63 11.86 3.41 17.87
CA ALA A 63 12.43 4.72 17.59
C ALA A 63 11.48 5.85 18.00
N LEU A 64 10.18 5.70 17.72
CA LEU A 64 9.17 6.67 18.14
C LEU A 64 9.10 6.79 19.67
N LYS A 65 9.21 5.66 20.38
CA LYS A 65 9.28 5.63 21.84
C LYS A 65 10.44 6.47 22.36
N GLU A 66 11.65 6.16 21.89
CA GLU A 66 12.89 6.80 22.34
C GLU A 66 12.85 8.31 22.11
N ILE A 67 12.41 8.73 20.92
CA ILE A 67 12.33 10.16 20.56
C ILE A 67 11.35 10.90 21.49
N ILE A 68 10.14 10.36 21.68
CA ILE A 68 9.12 11.05 22.50
C ILE A 68 9.53 11.07 23.97
N ASP A 69 10.00 9.95 24.51
CA ASP A 69 10.39 9.86 25.91
C ASP A 69 11.62 10.75 26.20
N THR A 70 12.57 10.86 25.27
CA THR A 70 13.72 11.79 25.39
C THR A 70 13.26 13.26 25.36
N MET A 71 12.34 13.61 24.46
CA MET A 71 11.95 15.02 24.26
C MET A 71 10.90 15.52 25.25
N GLN A 72 10.03 14.65 25.74
CA GLN A 72 8.85 15.02 26.54
C GLN A 72 8.85 14.39 27.95
N GLY A 73 9.84 13.57 28.27
CA GLY A 73 9.95 12.87 29.54
C GLY A 73 9.46 11.42 29.47
N GLU A 74 10.07 10.58 30.29
CA GLU A 74 9.88 9.13 30.30
C GLU A 74 8.40 8.73 30.49
N GLY A 75 7.92 7.82 29.65
CA GLY A 75 6.57 7.26 29.73
C GLY A 75 5.48 8.06 29.00
N THR A 76 5.82 9.21 28.42
CA THR A 76 4.89 10.06 27.66
C THR A 76 4.48 9.41 26.32
N SER A 77 5.35 8.57 25.75
CA SER A 77 5.14 7.91 24.46
C SER A 77 4.04 6.84 24.45
N ASN A 78 3.72 6.24 25.61
CA ASN A 78 2.89 5.04 25.72
C ASN A 78 1.52 5.16 25.06
N LYS A 79 0.85 6.30 25.22
CA LYS A 79 -0.48 6.53 24.63
C LYS A 79 -0.40 6.62 23.11
N MET A 80 0.64 7.28 22.58
CA MET A 80 0.82 7.50 21.16
C MET A 80 1.20 6.21 20.44
N ILE A 81 2.16 5.44 20.97
CA ILE A 81 2.59 4.15 20.39
C ILE A 81 1.41 3.20 20.26
N LYS A 82 0.58 3.09 21.32
CA LYS A 82 -0.61 2.23 21.31
C LYS A 82 -1.69 2.68 20.32
N SER A 83 -1.70 3.97 19.96
CA SER A 83 -2.69 4.52 19.04
C SER A 83 -2.36 4.27 17.56
N ILE A 84 -1.10 3.94 17.22
CA ILE A 84 -0.65 3.74 15.84
C ILE A 84 -0.39 2.25 15.61
N PRO A 85 -1.36 1.48 15.10
CA PRO A 85 -1.23 0.04 14.91
C PRO A 85 -0.26 -0.34 13.78
N LEU A 86 1.02 -0.49 14.10
CA LEU A 86 2.08 -0.85 13.16
C LEU A 86 2.58 -2.29 13.29
N SER A 87 1.71 -3.21 13.73
CA SER A 87 2.11 -4.63 13.78
C SER A 87 2.44 -5.16 12.39
N ASN A 88 3.27 -6.19 12.30
CA ASN A 88 3.62 -6.84 11.04
C ASN A 88 2.36 -7.14 10.20
N ASP A 89 1.37 -7.79 10.81
CA ASP A 89 0.09 -8.13 10.17
C ASP A 89 -0.71 -6.90 9.75
N THR A 90 -0.69 -5.85 10.56
CA THR A 90 -1.45 -4.63 10.23
C THR A 90 -0.78 -3.88 9.09
N VAL A 91 0.55 -3.82 9.07
CA VAL A 91 1.30 -3.19 7.98
C VAL A 91 1.08 -3.95 6.68
N SER A 92 1.15 -5.29 6.70
CA SER A 92 0.85 -6.14 5.53
C SER A 92 -0.56 -5.87 5.01
N LYS A 93 -1.59 -6.03 5.86
CA LYS A 93 -3.01 -5.85 5.46
C LYS A 93 -3.30 -4.48 4.89
N ARG A 94 -2.65 -3.43 5.38
CA ARG A 94 -2.81 -2.09 4.84
C ARG A 94 -2.17 -1.93 3.47
N ILE A 95 -1.02 -2.55 3.25
CA ILE A 95 -0.35 -2.55 1.95
C ILE A 95 -1.22 -3.31 0.95
N ASP A 96 -1.73 -4.47 1.33
CA ASP A 96 -2.66 -5.26 0.49
C ASP A 96 -3.90 -4.42 0.14
N LYS A 97 -4.55 -3.80 1.14
CA LYS A 97 -5.72 -2.95 0.88
C LYS A 97 -5.41 -1.74 -0.02
N MET A 98 -4.24 -1.11 0.17
CA MET A 98 -3.83 0.00 -0.72
C MET A 98 -3.53 -0.50 -2.13
N ALA A 99 -3.00 -1.71 -2.28
CA ALA A 99 -2.78 -2.34 -3.58
C ALA A 99 -4.13 -2.66 -4.26
N ASP A 100 -5.08 -3.26 -3.55
CA ASP A 100 -6.44 -3.53 -4.03
C ASP A 100 -7.13 -2.25 -4.50
N ASP A 101 -7.02 -1.16 -3.73
CA ASP A 101 -7.61 0.14 -4.09
C ASP A 101 -7.01 0.71 -5.38
N ILE A 102 -5.71 0.51 -5.62
CA ILE A 102 -5.02 0.95 -6.85
C ILE A 102 -5.41 0.05 -8.02
N GLU A 103 -5.41 -1.26 -7.82
CA GLU A 103 -5.78 -2.25 -8.84
C GLU A 103 -7.22 -2.02 -9.31
N ASN A 104 -8.17 -1.85 -8.39
CA ASN A 104 -9.56 -1.59 -8.72
C ASN A 104 -9.74 -0.30 -9.53
N LYS A 105 -8.98 0.75 -9.20
CA LYS A 105 -8.99 2.00 -9.98
C LYS A 105 -8.46 1.78 -11.40
N LEU A 106 -7.35 1.05 -11.54
CA LEU A 106 -6.80 0.72 -12.85
C LEU A 106 -7.79 -0.13 -13.67
N ILE A 107 -8.35 -1.19 -13.10
CA ILE A 107 -9.33 -2.05 -13.78
C ILE A 107 -10.54 -1.24 -14.24
N ASN A 108 -11.10 -0.40 -13.36
CA ASN A 108 -12.25 0.44 -13.73
C ASN A 108 -11.89 1.41 -14.87
N TYR A 109 -10.70 2.00 -14.84
CA TYR A 109 -10.22 2.84 -15.93
C TYR A 109 -10.11 2.07 -17.25
N LEU A 110 -9.49 0.89 -17.24
CA LEU A 110 -9.27 0.07 -18.43
C LEU A 110 -10.57 -0.47 -19.04
N ARG A 111 -11.64 -0.64 -18.25
CA ARG A 111 -12.97 -1.04 -18.76
C ARG A 111 -13.59 0.02 -19.68
N GLU A 112 -13.26 1.28 -19.47
CA GLU A 112 -13.86 2.41 -20.18
C GLU A 112 -12.95 2.98 -21.28
N ASN A 113 -11.70 2.52 -21.37
CA ASN A 113 -10.68 3.11 -22.22
C ASN A 113 -9.95 2.06 -23.06
N ASN A 114 -9.50 2.46 -24.24
CA ASN A 114 -8.64 1.62 -25.07
C ASN A 114 -7.25 1.49 -24.43
N PHE A 115 -6.72 0.28 -24.43
CA PHE A 115 -5.39 -0.03 -23.97
C PHE A 115 -4.73 -1.09 -24.85
N ALA A 116 -3.41 -1.16 -24.81
CA ALA A 116 -2.62 -2.26 -25.34
C ALA A 116 -2.10 -3.10 -24.18
N LEU A 117 -2.08 -4.43 -24.35
CA LEU A 117 -1.50 -5.37 -23.40
C LEU A 117 -0.16 -5.86 -23.96
N GLN A 118 0.90 -5.78 -23.16
CA GLN A 118 2.19 -6.39 -23.44
C GLN A 118 2.45 -7.49 -22.41
N ILE A 119 2.81 -8.67 -22.89
CA ILE A 119 3.18 -9.81 -22.05
C ILE A 119 4.66 -10.08 -22.26
N ASP A 120 5.41 -10.20 -21.18
CA ASP A 120 6.83 -10.55 -21.18
C ASP A 120 7.05 -11.80 -20.34
N GLU A 121 7.75 -12.79 -20.90
CA GLU A 121 8.06 -14.05 -20.25
C GLU A 121 9.58 -14.17 -20.06
N SER A 122 10.00 -14.41 -18.82
CA SER A 122 11.41 -14.64 -18.51
C SER A 122 11.60 -15.98 -17.81
N THR A 123 12.50 -16.81 -18.33
CA THR A 123 12.80 -18.11 -17.76
C THR A 123 13.61 -17.97 -16.47
N MET A 124 13.15 -18.61 -15.41
CA MET A 124 13.85 -18.77 -14.15
C MET A 124 14.49 -20.17 -14.07
N LYS A 125 15.33 -20.40 -13.06
CA LYS A 125 15.82 -21.76 -12.76
C LYS A 125 14.66 -22.66 -12.30
N ASP A 126 14.89 -23.97 -12.27
CA ASP A 126 13.97 -24.98 -11.72
C ASP A 126 12.63 -25.11 -12.48
N ASN A 127 12.67 -25.09 -13.81
CA ASN A 127 11.48 -25.21 -14.67
C ASN A 127 10.39 -24.18 -14.34
N LYS A 128 10.79 -22.98 -13.92
CA LYS A 128 9.88 -21.86 -13.67
C LYS A 128 10.06 -20.77 -14.70
N ALA A 129 8.99 -20.05 -15.00
CA ALA A 129 9.06 -18.77 -15.68
C ALA A 129 8.31 -17.72 -14.89
N ILE A 130 8.71 -16.46 -15.05
CA ILE A 130 7.94 -15.32 -14.60
C ILE A 130 7.24 -14.71 -15.81
N LEU A 131 5.92 -14.56 -15.70
CA LEU A 131 5.09 -13.89 -16.68
C LEU A 131 4.71 -12.52 -16.14
N LEU A 132 5.11 -11.48 -16.86
CA LEU A 132 4.79 -10.09 -16.58
C LEU A 132 3.76 -9.60 -17.59
N ALA A 133 2.71 -8.96 -17.13
CA ALA A 133 1.71 -8.33 -17.98
C ALA A 133 1.69 -6.82 -17.72
N TYR A 134 1.94 -6.03 -18.74
CA TYR A 134 1.91 -4.58 -18.73
C TYR A 134 0.73 -4.07 -19.55
N VAL A 135 0.07 -3.04 -19.07
CA VAL A 135 -0.98 -2.31 -19.79
C VAL A 135 -0.47 -0.94 -20.20
N ARG A 136 -0.65 -0.58 -21.47
CA ARG A 136 -0.36 0.76 -22.00
C ARG A 136 -1.64 1.44 -22.41
N PHE A 137 -1.90 2.64 -21.89
CA PHE A 137 -3.10 3.40 -22.20
C PHE A 137 -2.78 4.90 -22.27
N ILE A 138 -3.68 5.66 -22.89
CA ILE A 138 -3.62 7.13 -22.87
C ILE A 138 -4.43 7.58 -21.66
N ASN A 139 -3.80 8.36 -20.76
CA ASN A 139 -4.47 8.91 -19.58
C ASN A 139 -5.32 10.14 -19.92
N GLU A 140 -6.04 10.68 -18.93
CA GLU A 140 -6.84 11.92 -19.06
C GLU A 140 -6.03 13.13 -19.53
N ARG A 141 -4.71 13.14 -19.29
CA ARG A 141 -3.78 14.20 -19.70
C ARG A 141 -3.22 14.00 -21.11
N LYS A 142 -3.73 13.00 -21.85
CA LYS A 142 -3.26 12.59 -23.17
C LYS A 142 -1.81 12.09 -23.19
N GLU A 143 -1.33 11.57 -22.08
CA GLU A 143 0.00 10.97 -21.95
C GLU A 143 -0.10 9.45 -22.08
N ILE A 144 0.89 8.83 -22.73
CA ILE A 144 1.01 7.38 -22.73
C ILE A 144 1.54 6.96 -21.35
N VAL A 145 0.78 6.11 -20.68
CA VAL A 145 1.12 5.52 -19.38
C VAL A 145 1.27 4.03 -19.56
N GLU A 146 2.27 3.46 -18.87
CA GLU A 146 2.48 2.02 -18.76
C GLU A 146 2.41 1.63 -17.28
N GLU A 147 1.59 0.63 -16.96
CA GLU A 147 1.45 0.09 -15.60
C GLU A 147 1.59 -1.45 -15.63
N LEU A 148 2.18 -2.01 -14.57
CA LEU A 148 2.22 -3.46 -14.37
C LEU A 148 0.83 -3.93 -13.90
N LEU A 149 0.21 -4.82 -14.67
CA LEU A 149 -1.10 -5.40 -14.34
C LEU A 149 -0.96 -6.60 -13.39
N PHE A 150 -0.08 -7.55 -13.73
CA PHE A 150 0.26 -8.66 -12.83
C PHE A 150 1.65 -9.23 -13.14
N ALA A 151 2.19 -9.93 -12.14
CA ALA A 151 3.38 -10.76 -12.25
C ALA A 151 3.08 -12.11 -11.61
N THR A 152 3.23 -13.20 -12.36
CA THR A 152 2.97 -14.56 -11.85
C THR A 152 4.11 -15.51 -12.20
N ILE A 153 4.37 -16.47 -11.31
CA ILE A 153 5.31 -17.56 -11.58
C ILE A 153 4.51 -18.73 -12.18
N THR A 154 5.00 -19.29 -13.27
CA THR A 154 4.45 -20.49 -13.92
C THR A 154 5.46 -21.63 -13.83
N GLU A 155 4.98 -22.87 -13.71
CA GLU A 155 5.80 -24.08 -13.73
C GLU A 155 5.63 -24.80 -15.06
N PHE A 156 6.75 -25.15 -15.70
CA PHE A 156 6.73 -26.02 -16.86
C PHE A 156 6.59 -27.46 -16.40
N LEU A 157 5.49 -28.11 -16.78
CA LEU A 157 5.43 -29.56 -16.73
C LEU A 157 6.41 -30.08 -17.78
N SER A 158 7.52 -30.69 -17.35
CA SER A 158 8.39 -31.44 -18.25
C SER A 158 7.66 -32.73 -18.63
N SER A 159 6.65 -32.65 -19.48
CA SER A 159 6.16 -33.81 -20.19
C SER A 159 7.27 -34.18 -21.17
N SER A 160 7.98 -35.28 -20.89
CA SER A 160 8.87 -35.90 -21.86
C SER A 160 8.06 -36.25 -23.10
N VAL A 161 8.13 -35.42 -24.15
CA VAL A 161 7.56 -35.74 -25.48
C VAL A 161 8.51 -36.66 -26.28
N TYR A 162 9.66 -37.04 -25.71
CA TYR A 162 10.49 -38.11 -26.25
C TYR A 162 9.96 -39.47 -25.80
N GLY A 163 8.84 -39.87 -26.39
CA GLY A 163 8.35 -41.24 -26.41
C GLY A 163 8.01 -41.61 -27.84
N ALA A 164 8.98 -42.07 -28.62
CA ALA A 164 8.79 -42.84 -29.85
C ALA A 164 10.14 -43.36 -30.38
N PRO A 165 10.18 -44.48 -31.11
CA PRO A 165 9.44 -45.75 -30.97
C PRO A 165 10.35 -46.92 -30.54
#